data_AF-A0AAV7X6I8-F1
#
_entry.id   AF-A0AAV7X6I8-F1
#
_cell.length_a   1.000
_cell.length_b   1.000
_cell.length_c   1.000
_cell.angle_alpha   90.00
_cell.angle_beta   90.00
_cell.angle_gamma   90.00
#
_symmetry.space_group_name_H-M   'P 1'
#
loop_
_entity.id
_entity.type
_entity.pdbx_description
1 polymer ?
#
loop_
_entity_poly.entity_id
_entity_poly.type
_entity_poly.pdbx_seq_one_letter_code
_entity_poly.pdbx_strand_id
1 'polypeptide(L)'
;MFAVTQVRRLRRVWCHEDPDWTLRVLRGASPTVEEVLLVFPRNEHVSALHAMPRLRRLFVYDGQSVDAAFTVPALPETQERLHTLEVHRLPRRPLLALLRAHGPALHTLQLWVGTKGCTQWPYSCNDLHRLLGRSCLPALRKLLLRRWVGHHKRQDCEDQRGALRRALPWAQVHCEWCDNVPPEAF
;
A
#
# COMPACT_ATOMS: atom_id res chain seq x y z
N MET A 1 -13.88 23.60 -26.99
CA MET A 1 -13.43 23.48 -25.58
C MET A 1 -14.03 22.20 -25.03
N PHE A 2 -13.28 21.09 -25.08
CA PHE A 2 -13.80 19.81 -24.56
C PHE A 2 -13.74 19.85 -23.05
N ALA A 3 -14.88 19.63 -22.39
CA ALA A 3 -14.95 19.50 -20.95
C ALA A 3 -14.00 18.39 -20.51
N VAL A 4 -13.00 18.73 -19.68
CA VAL A 4 -12.13 17.73 -19.07
C VAL A 4 -13.02 16.89 -18.16
N THR A 5 -13.35 15.69 -18.62
CA THR A 5 -14.05 14.70 -17.81
C THR A 5 -13.22 14.47 -16.54
N GLN A 6 -13.81 14.75 -15.38
CA GLN A 6 -13.13 14.60 -14.10
C GLN A 6 -12.88 13.12 -13.83
N VAL A 7 -11.67 12.64 -14.12
CA VAL A 7 -11.27 11.26 -13.83
C VAL A 7 -10.92 11.17 -12.34
N ARG A 8 -11.87 10.75 -11.51
CA ARG A 8 -11.65 10.59 -10.06
C ARG A 8 -10.96 9.29 -9.68
N ARG A 9 -11.07 8.26 -10.53
CA ARG A 9 -10.56 6.91 -10.24
C ARG A 9 -9.85 6.34 -11.45
N LEU A 10 -8.62 5.88 -11.25
CA LEU A 10 -7.89 5.07 -12.22
C LEU A 10 -7.74 3.66 -11.67
N ARG A 11 -8.43 2.70 -12.28
CA ARG A 11 -8.39 1.29 -11.86
C ARG A 11 -7.59 0.45 -12.84
N ARG A 12 -6.88 -0.55 -12.31
CA ARG A 12 -6.13 -1.57 -13.09
C ARG A 12 -5.18 -0.95 -14.11
N VAL A 13 -4.34 -0.02 -13.65
CA VAL A 13 -3.33 0.62 -14.49
C VAL A 13 -2.11 -0.31 -14.60
N TRP A 14 -2.02 -1.06 -15.70
CA TRP A 14 -0.96 -2.03 -15.98
C TRP A 14 0.32 -1.35 -16.47
N CYS A 15 1.17 -0.94 -15.52
CA CYS A 15 2.33 -0.09 -15.78
C CYS A 15 3.46 -0.76 -16.59
N HIS A 16 3.41 -2.07 -16.77
CA HIS A 16 4.45 -2.83 -17.48
C HIS A 16 4.10 -3.12 -18.94
N GLU A 17 2.82 -3.03 -19.34
CA GLU A 17 2.38 -3.30 -20.72
C GLU A 17 2.77 -2.15 -21.66
N ASP A 18 2.48 -0.92 -21.26
CA ASP A 18 2.95 0.30 -21.93
C ASP A 18 3.29 1.36 -20.85
N PRO A 19 4.56 1.41 -20.40
CA PRO A 19 5.01 2.34 -19.37
C PRO A 19 4.80 3.81 -19.73
N ASP A 20 5.07 4.18 -20.98
CA ASP A 20 5.02 5.58 -21.42
C ASP A 20 3.59 6.07 -21.56
N TRP A 21 2.71 5.24 -22.13
CA TRP A 21 1.29 5.53 -22.18
C TRP A 21 0.70 5.64 -20.77
N THR A 22 1.02 4.68 -19.90
CA THR A 22 0.57 4.69 -18.51
C THR A 22 0.98 5.98 -17.79
N LEU A 23 2.24 6.40 -17.97
CA LEU A 23 2.73 7.63 -17.38
C LEU A 23 2.00 8.87 -17.91
N ARG A 24 1.68 8.92 -19.21
CA ARG A 24 0.86 9.99 -19.80
C ARG A 24 -0.55 10.02 -19.19
N VAL A 25 -1.18 8.86 -18.99
CA VAL A 25 -2.50 8.75 -18.35
C VAL A 25 -2.46 9.26 -16.91
N LEU A 26 -1.48 8.82 -16.12
CA LEU A 26 -1.31 9.28 -14.74
C LEU A 26 -1.14 10.81 -14.67
N ARG A 27 -0.28 11.38 -15.52
CA ARG A 27 -0.05 12.83 -15.57
C ARG A 27 -1.30 13.60 -16.02
N GLY A 28 -2.03 13.10 -17.02
CA GLY A 28 -3.25 13.73 -17.50
C GLY A 28 -4.37 13.74 -16.47
N ALA A 29 -4.52 12.67 -15.68
CA ALA A 29 -5.52 12.56 -14.63
C ALA A 29 -5.12 13.26 -13.32
N SER A 30 -3.84 13.61 -13.16
CA SER A 30 -3.23 14.11 -11.93
C SER A 30 -4.05 15.16 -11.18
N PRO A 31 -4.64 16.19 -11.84
CA PRO A 31 -5.35 17.26 -11.13
C PRO A 31 -6.66 16.83 -10.45
N THR A 32 -7.25 15.71 -10.88
CA THR A 32 -8.61 15.31 -10.47
C THR A 32 -8.72 13.93 -9.84
N VAL A 33 -7.69 13.10 -9.96
CA VAL A 33 -7.70 11.72 -9.46
C VAL A 33 -7.57 11.65 -7.94
N GLU A 34 -8.44 10.84 -7.34
CA GLU A 34 -8.52 10.62 -5.89
C GLU A 34 -8.11 9.19 -5.51
N GLU A 35 -8.30 8.23 -6.43
CA GLU A 35 -7.98 6.82 -6.23
C GLU A 35 -7.19 6.27 -7.42
N VAL A 36 -6.09 5.59 -7.13
CA VAL A 36 -5.27 4.93 -8.16
C VAL A 36 -4.96 3.49 -7.75
N LEU A 37 -5.13 2.57 -8.69
CA LEU A 37 -4.71 1.17 -8.60
C LEU A 37 -3.61 0.93 -9.65
N LEU A 38 -2.36 0.79 -9.18
CA LEU A 38 -1.20 0.47 -10.02
C LEU A 38 -0.89 -1.02 -9.97
N VAL A 39 -0.62 -1.59 -11.13
CA VAL A 39 -0.20 -2.99 -11.30
C VAL A 39 1.17 -3.01 -11.96
N PHE A 40 2.16 -3.57 -11.26
CA PHE A 40 3.58 -3.62 -11.63
C PHE A 40 4.23 -2.23 -11.89
N PRO A 41 4.11 -1.26 -10.95
CA PRO A 41 4.66 0.07 -11.18
C PRO A 41 6.18 0.13 -11.21
N ARG A 42 6.70 1.19 -11.83
CA ARG A 42 8.12 1.58 -11.84
C ARG A 42 8.30 2.89 -11.06
N ASN A 43 9.55 3.33 -10.87
CA ASN A 43 9.91 4.58 -10.20
C ASN A 43 9.12 5.79 -10.72
N GLU A 44 9.00 5.90 -12.04
CA GLU A 44 8.39 7.02 -12.73
C GLU A 44 6.88 7.07 -12.47
N HIS A 45 6.24 5.90 -12.41
CA HIS A 45 4.81 5.77 -12.11
C HIS A 45 4.50 6.19 -10.68
N VAL A 46 5.32 5.77 -9.71
CA VAL A 46 5.15 6.14 -8.30
C VAL A 46 5.49 7.62 -8.09
N SER A 47 6.51 8.13 -8.76
CA SER A 47 6.86 9.56 -8.72
C SER A 47 5.72 10.43 -9.28
N ALA A 48 5.01 9.97 -10.31
CA ALA A 48 3.86 10.69 -10.85
C ALA A 48 2.72 10.82 -9.83
N LEU A 49 2.58 9.90 -8.87
CA LEU A 49 1.58 10.01 -7.80
C LEU A 49 1.85 11.21 -6.87
N HIS A 50 3.10 11.62 -6.73
CA HIS A 50 3.47 12.83 -5.98
C HIS A 50 3.06 14.13 -6.67
N ALA A 51 2.65 14.08 -7.94
CA ALA A 51 2.09 15.24 -8.62
C ALA A 51 0.56 15.33 -8.46
N MET A 52 -0.07 14.37 -7.78
CA MET A 52 -1.53 14.25 -7.68
C MET A 52 -2.04 14.91 -6.38
N PRO A 53 -2.55 16.14 -6.41
CA PRO A 53 -2.90 16.90 -5.20
C PRO A 53 -4.17 16.39 -4.50
N ARG A 54 -4.94 15.49 -5.14
CA ARG A 54 -6.20 14.97 -4.59
C ARG A 54 -6.14 13.48 -4.25
N LEU A 55 -4.98 12.84 -4.47
CA LEU A 55 -4.82 11.40 -4.30
C LEU A 55 -4.94 11.02 -2.82
N ARG A 56 -5.97 10.24 -2.49
CA ARG A 56 -6.30 9.82 -1.12
C ARG A 56 -6.20 8.33 -0.91
N ARG A 57 -6.40 7.53 -1.96
CA ARG A 57 -6.31 6.07 -1.91
C ARG A 57 -5.35 5.55 -2.98
N LEU A 58 -4.39 4.74 -2.55
CA LEU A 58 -3.46 4.07 -3.44
C LEU A 58 -3.51 2.57 -3.19
N PHE A 59 -3.71 1.83 -4.27
CA PHE A 59 -3.48 0.39 -4.33
C PHE A 59 -2.26 0.11 -5.20
N VAL A 60 -1.32 -0.69 -4.69
CA VAL A 60 -0.15 -1.15 -5.43
C VAL A 60 -0.10 -2.67 -5.42
N TYR A 61 -0.13 -3.26 -6.60
CA TYR A 61 0.21 -4.67 -6.82
C TYR A 61 1.55 -4.76 -7.51
N ASP A 62 2.50 -5.46 -6.91
CA ASP A 62 3.77 -5.78 -7.55
C ASP A 62 3.97 -7.30 -7.53
N GLY A 63 3.69 -7.96 -8.64
CA GLY A 63 3.84 -9.41 -8.74
C GLY A 63 5.27 -9.88 -9.03
N GLN A 64 6.22 -8.95 -9.22
CA GLN A 64 7.60 -9.26 -9.59
C GLN A 64 8.48 -9.49 -8.34
N SER A 65 9.49 -10.34 -8.54
CA SER A 65 10.40 -10.90 -7.54
C SER A 65 11.23 -9.86 -6.77
N VAL A 66 11.36 -10.11 -5.45
CA VAL A 66 12.29 -9.71 -4.37
C VAL A 66 13.14 -8.42 -4.47
N ASP A 67 13.60 -7.98 -5.64
CA ASP A 67 14.66 -6.96 -5.79
C ASP A 67 14.31 -5.74 -6.65
N ALA A 68 13.04 -5.56 -7.05
CA ALA A 68 12.61 -4.30 -7.67
C ALA A 68 12.67 -3.15 -6.66
N ALA A 69 13.83 -2.49 -6.57
CA ALA A 69 14.05 -1.32 -5.75
C ALA A 69 13.59 -0.08 -6.52
N PHE A 70 12.33 0.31 -6.34
CA PHE A 70 11.94 1.68 -6.65
C PHE A 70 12.07 2.58 -5.42
N THR A 71 12.60 3.77 -5.63
CA THR A 71 12.73 4.83 -4.65
C THR A 71 11.50 5.74 -4.74
N VAL A 72 10.93 6.06 -3.59
CA VAL A 72 9.85 7.04 -3.48
C VAL A 72 10.54 8.39 -3.21
N PRO A 73 10.40 9.38 -4.11
CA PRO A 73 10.90 10.74 -3.85
C PRO A 73 10.34 11.29 -2.54
N ALA A 74 11.05 12.24 -1.93
CA ALA A 74 10.48 12.97 -0.81
C ALA A 74 9.23 13.74 -1.28
N LEU A 75 8.15 13.65 -0.50
CA LEU A 75 6.94 14.42 -0.77
C LEU A 75 7.18 15.91 -0.46
N PRO A 76 6.70 16.83 -1.30
CA PRO A 76 6.58 18.23 -0.93
C PRO A 76 5.71 18.38 0.32
N GLU A 77 6.05 19.32 1.22
CA GLU A 77 5.28 19.54 2.46
C GLU A 77 3.82 19.93 2.22
N THR A 78 3.54 20.55 1.07
CA THR A 78 2.22 21.09 0.69
C THR A 78 1.29 20.08 0.04
N GLN A 79 1.74 18.84 -0.19
CA GLN A 79 0.94 17.85 -0.89
C GLN A 79 -0.06 17.15 0.04
N GLU A 80 -1.32 17.01 -0.39
CA GLU A 80 -2.25 16.09 0.28
C GLU A 80 -1.62 14.70 0.35
N ARG A 81 -1.69 14.08 1.53
CA ARG A 81 -1.08 12.78 1.80
C ARG A 81 -2.13 11.68 1.68
N LEU A 82 -1.67 10.47 1.33
CA LEU A 82 -2.53 9.29 1.26
C LEU A 82 -3.19 8.99 2.61
N HIS A 83 -4.50 8.78 2.59
CA HIS A 83 -5.26 8.30 3.74
C HIS A 83 -5.37 6.77 3.77
N THR A 84 -5.42 6.15 2.60
CA THR A 84 -5.49 4.69 2.46
C THR A 84 -4.37 4.19 1.56
N LEU A 85 -3.59 3.25 2.06
CA LEU A 85 -2.59 2.52 1.30
C LEU A 85 -2.91 1.04 1.35
N GLU A 86 -2.97 0.44 0.18
CA GLU A 86 -3.21 -0.96 -0.01
C GLU A 86 -2.08 -1.58 -0.83
N VAL A 87 -1.50 -2.65 -0.30
CA VAL A 87 -0.25 -3.19 -0.83
C VAL A 87 -0.34 -4.70 -0.98
N HIS A 88 -0.14 -5.15 -2.21
CA HIS A 88 -0.12 -6.56 -2.55
C HIS A 88 1.21 -6.90 -3.22
N ARG A 89 1.97 -7.81 -2.59
CA ARG A 89 3.25 -8.36 -3.06
C ARG A 89 4.40 -7.36 -3.26
N LEU A 90 4.26 -6.10 -2.82
CA LEU A 90 5.34 -5.11 -2.90
C LEU A 90 6.58 -5.48 -2.05
N PRO A 91 7.81 -5.34 -2.58
CA PRO A 91 9.03 -5.55 -1.82
C PRO A 91 9.14 -4.62 -0.59
N ARG A 92 9.88 -5.05 0.44
CA ARG A 92 9.97 -4.33 1.72
C ARG A 92 10.47 -2.90 1.59
N ARG A 93 11.50 -2.68 0.78
CA ARG A 93 12.15 -1.37 0.66
C ARG A 93 11.21 -0.32 0.03
N PRO A 94 10.56 -0.58 -1.10
CA PRO A 94 9.50 0.29 -1.62
C PRO A 94 8.33 0.51 -0.63
N LEU A 95 7.87 -0.54 0.07
CA LEU A 95 6.84 -0.38 1.10
C LEU A 95 7.28 0.61 2.19
N LEU A 96 8.48 0.46 2.74
CA LEU A 96 9.02 1.37 3.75
C LEU A 96 9.11 2.81 3.24
N ALA A 97 9.47 2.99 1.98
CA ALA A 97 9.54 4.31 1.36
C ALA A 97 8.14 4.96 1.27
N LEU A 98 7.12 4.20 0.84
CA LEU A 98 5.72 4.67 0.83
C LEU A 98 5.22 4.99 2.26
N LEU A 99 5.51 4.12 3.23
CA LEU A 99 5.11 4.33 4.62
C LEU A 99 5.78 5.57 5.23
N ARG A 100 7.05 5.85 4.92
CA ARG A 100 7.74 7.07 5.41
C ARG A 100 7.16 8.33 4.78
N ALA A 101 6.88 8.28 3.49
CA ALA A 101 6.32 9.42 2.76
C ALA A 101 4.92 9.76 3.32
N HIS A 102 4.04 8.77 3.42
CA HIS A 102 2.63 9.02 3.72
C HIS A 102 2.20 8.74 5.17
N GLY A 103 3.06 8.12 5.98
CA GLY A 103 2.78 7.68 7.35
C GLY A 103 2.12 8.70 8.28
N PRO A 104 2.54 9.98 8.28
CA PRO A 104 1.92 11.00 9.13
C PRO A 104 0.42 11.22 8.92
N ALA A 105 -0.12 10.90 7.74
CA ALA A 105 -1.54 11.08 7.42
C ALA A 105 -2.24 9.75 7.03
N LEU A 106 -1.52 8.63 7.09
CA LEU A 106 -2.05 7.35 6.68
C LEU A 106 -3.00 6.81 7.75
N HIS A 107 -4.29 6.74 7.44
CA HIS A 107 -5.34 6.28 8.36
C HIS A 107 -5.59 4.78 8.25
N THR A 108 -5.54 4.24 7.04
CA THR A 108 -5.78 2.83 6.75
C THR A 108 -4.61 2.24 5.97
N LEU A 109 -4.09 1.12 6.48
CA LEU A 109 -3.08 0.31 5.82
C LEU A 109 -3.62 -1.10 5.63
N GLN A 110 -3.68 -1.57 4.38
CA GLN A 110 -4.02 -2.95 4.04
C GLN A 110 -2.80 -3.65 3.45
N LEU A 111 -2.42 -4.79 4.00
CA LEU A 111 -1.25 -5.56 3.58
C LEU A 111 -1.64 -7.00 3.29
N TRP A 112 -1.29 -7.49 2.10
CA TRP A 112 -1.25 -8.93 1.83
C TRP A 112 0.07 -9.47 2.33
N VAL A 113 0.02 -10.17 3.47
CA VAL A 113 1.19 -10.64 4.21
C VAL A 113 0.90 -11.96 4.91
N GLY A 114 1.93 -12.78 5.01
CA GLY A 114 1.85 -14.08 5.65
C GLY A 114 1.91 -13.98 7.16
N THR A 115 1.77 -15.12 7.81
CA THR A 115 2.03 -15.27 9.24
C THR A 115 3.49 -15.66 9.47
N LYS A 116 3.80 -16.24 10.63
CA LYS A 116 5.12 -16.73 10.95
C LYS A 116 5.48 -17.92 10.05
N GLY A 117 6.70 -17.98 9.53
CA GLY A 117 7.12 -19.05 8.60
C GLY A 117 8.57 -18.96 8.13
N CYS A 118 8.94 -19.87 7.23
CA CYS A 118 10.28 -19.98 6.63
C CYS A 118 10.38 -19.41 5.22
N THR A 119 9.25 -18.99 4.63
CA THR A 119 9.26 -18.33 3.31
C THR A 119 9.77 -16.89 3.42
N GLN A 120 10.17 -16.29 2.30
CA GLN A 120 10.60 -14.89 2.29
C GLN A 120 9.42 -13.92 2.36
N TRP A 121 9.72 -12.64 2.57
CA TRP A 121 8.73 -11.57 2.42
C TRP A 121 8.07 -11.64 1.02
N PRO A 122 6.76 -11.40 0.91
CA PRO A 122 5.82 -11.10 1.99
C PRO A 122 5.11 -12.34 2.54
N TYR A 123 5.43 -13.55 2.03
CA TYR A 123 4.84 -14.85 2.41
C TYR A 123 5.15 -15.27 3.86
N SER A 124 6.24 -14.77 4.44
CA SER A 124 6.46 -14.78 5.89
C SER A 124 6.80 -13.39 6.40
N CYS A 125 6.30 -13.07 7.59
CA CYS A 125 6.32 -11.73 8.15
C CYS A 125 6.58 -11.74 9.67
N ASN A 126 7.63 -12.43 10.08
CA ASN A 126 8.03 -12.59 11.49
C ASN A 126 8.33 -11.24 12.20
N ASP A 127 8.80 -10.26 11.45
CA ASP A 127 9.29 -8.96 11.90
C ASP A 127 8.36 -7.78 11.51
N LEU A 128 7.15 -8.06 11.03
CA LEU A 128 6.23 -7.03 10.52
C LEU A 128 5.97 -5.92 11.56
N HIS A 129 5.83 -6.29 12.84
CA HIS A 129 5.67 -5.34 13.94
C HIS A 129 6.87 -4.39 14.10
N ARG A 130 8.10 -4.86 13.85
CA ARG A 130 9.31 -4.01 13.87
C ARG A 130 9.34 -3.08 12.67
N LEU A 131 8.96 -3.59 11.49
CA LEU A 131 8.87 -2.80 10.26
C LEU A 131 7.88 -1.64 10.45
N LEU A 132 6.66 -1.93 10.89
CA LEU A 132 5.63 -0.91 11.07
C LEU A 132 5.91 0.02 12.27
N GLY A 133 6.44 -0.50 13.38
CA GLY A 133 6.80 0.32 14.54
C GLY A 133 7.88 1.37 14.24
N ARG A 134 8.76 1.11 13.27
CA ARG A 134 9.80 2.07 12.81
C ARG A 134 9.33 3.03 11.72
N SER A 135 8.11 2.86 11.22
CA SER A 135 7.62 3.61 10.07
C SER A 135 6.87 4.90 10.43
N CYS A 136 6.81 5.27 11.72
CA CYS A 136 6.14 6.48 12.21
C CYS A 136 4.73 6.67 11.63
N LEU A 137 3.77 5.89 12.13
CA LEU A 137 2.39 5.85 11.64
C LEU A 137 1.38 6.44 12.66
N PRO A 138 1.52 7.72 13.08
CA PRO A 138 0.74 8.28 14.19
C PRO A 138 -0.75 8.43 13.87
N ALA A 139 -1.11 8.63 12.60
CA ALA A 139 -2.49 8.75 12.15
C ALA A 139 -3.18 7.41 11.89
N LEU A 140 -2.44 6.29 11.94
CA LEU A 140 -2.98 4.99 11.56
C LEU A 140 -4.06 4.54 12.54
N ARG A 141 -5.28 4.39 12.04
CA ARG A 141 -6.44 3.91 12.83
C ARG A 141 -6.77 2.46 12.54
N LYS A 142 -6.50 1.99 11.32
CA LYS A 142 -6.85 0.65 10.87
C LYS A 142 -5.68 -0.01 10.13
N LEU A 143 -5.23 -1.15 10.66
CA LEU A 143 -4.34 -2.08 9.97
C LEU A 143 -5.11 -3.35 9.64
N LEU A 144 -5.25 -3.66 8.35
CA LEU A 144 -5.88 -4.89 7.88
C LEU A 144 -4.84 -5.83 7.27
N LEU A 145 -4.74 -7.02 7.84
CA LEU A 145 -3.88 -8.10 7.38
C LEU A 145 -4.69 -9.05 6.51
N ARG A 146 -4.39 -9.03 5.21
CA ARG A 146 -4.95 -9.94 4.21
C ARG A 146 -4.01 -11.12 4.05
N ARG A 147 -4.57 -12.33 3.90
CA ARG A 147 -3.80 -13.58 3.97
C ARG A 147 -3.89 -14.34 2.65
N TRP A 148 -2.79 -14.93 2.20
CA TRP A 148 -2.86 -15.90 1.11
C TRP A 148 -3.37 -17.24 1.62
N VAL A 149 -4.06 -17.94 0.72
CA VAL A 149 -4.53 -19.30 0.94
C VAL A 149 -3.36 -20.19 1.38
N GLY A 150 -3.52 -20.95 2.46
CA GLY A 150 -2.50 -21.88 2.98
C GLY A 150 -1.40 -21.27 3.86
N HIS A 151 -1.33 -19.93 4.01
CA HIS A 151 -0.28 -19.24 4.79
C HIS A 151 -0.77 -18.67 6.13
N HIS A 152 -1.85 -19.22 6.67
CA HIS A 152 -2.52 -18.74 7.88
C HIS A 152 -2.77 -19.88 8.86
N LYS A 153 -1.95 -19.93 9.91
CA LYS A 153 -2.28 -20.68 11.13
C LYS A 153 -2.84 -19.73 12.17
N ARG A 154 -3.93 -20.12 12.83
CA ARG A 154 -4.63 -19.25 13.78
C ARG A 154 -3.72 -18.73 14.88
N GLN A 155 -2.95 -19.60 15.52
CA GLN A 155 -2.01 -19.22 16.59
C GLN A 155 -0.94 -18.23 16.09
N ASP A 156 -0.29 -18.51 14.96
CA ASP A 156 0.72 -17.62 14.39
C ASP A 156 0.13 -16.25 14.02
N CYS A 157 -1.13 -16.21 13.59
CA CYS A 157 -1.86 -14.98 13.32
C CYS A 157 -2.14 -14.20 14.60
N GLU A 158 -2.61 -14.86 15.66
CA GLU A 158 -2.87 -14.25 16.97
C GLU A 158 -1.59 -13.66 17.58
N ASP A 159 -0.48 -14.39 17.53
CA ASP A 159 0.83 -13.92 17.98
C ASP A 159 1.30 -12.69 17.20
N GLN A 160 1.20 -12.74 15.86
CA GLN A 160 1.56 -11.61 14.99
C GLN A 160 0.68 -10.38 15.26
N ARG A 161 -0.64 -10.55 15.41
CA ARG A 161 -1.57 -9.47 15.76
C ARG A 161 -1.26 -8.90 17.13
N GLY A 162 -0.95 -9.74 18.12
CA GLY A 162 -0.54 -9.31 19.46
C GLY A 162 0.73 -8.45 19.43
N ALA A 163 1.74 -8.87 18.66
CA ALA A 163 2.96 -8.08 18.46
C ALA A 163 2.68 -6.73 17.76
N LEU A 164 1.78 -6.73 16.76
CA LEU A 164 1.38 -5.51 16.07
C LEU A 164 0.62 -4.53 16.96
N ARG A 165 -0.31 -5.01 17.80
CA ARG A 165 -1.03 -4.17 18.77
C ARG A 165 -0.07 -3.54 19.79
N ARG A 166 0.97 -4.26 20.21
CA ARG A 166 2.01 -3.69 21.07
C ARG A 166 2.83 -2.60 20.36
N ALA A 167 3.15 -2.81 19.09
CA ALA A 167 3.93 -1.85 18.29
C ALA A 167 3.11 -0.63 17.83
N LEU A 168 1.78 -0.77 17.71
CA LEU A 168 0.84 0.23 17.21
C LEU A 168 -0.39 0.30 18.15
N PRO A 169 -0.23 0.74 19.41
CA PRO A 169 -1.29 0.65 20.41
C PRO A 169 -2.52 1.52 20.10
N TRP A 170 -2.39 2.51 19.21
CA TRP A 170 -3.47 3.40 18.76
C TRP A 170 -4.22 2.89 17.52
N ALA A 171 -3.77 1.80 16.89
CA ALA A 171 -4.36 1.28 15.66
C ALA A 171 -5.12 -0.03 15.92
N GLN A 172 -6.29 -0.17 15.30
CA GLN A 172 -7.01 -1.43 15.29
C GLN A 172 -6.36 -2.40 14.31
N VAL A 173 -6.00 -3.60 14.79
CA VAL A 173 -5.35 -4.65 14.00
C VAL A 173 -6.31 -5.79 13.71
N HIS A 174 -6.69 -5.91 12.45
CA HIS A 174 -7.64 -6.89 11.93
C HIS A 174 -6.94 -7.91 11.02
N CYS A 175 -7.38 -9.16 11.07
CA CYS A 175 -7.06 -10.19 10.09
C CYS A 175 -8.35 -10.54 9.34
N GLU A 176 -8.27 -10.56 8.02
CA GLU A 176 -9.40 -10.86 7.14
C GLU A 176 -10.14 -12.14 7.54
N TRP A 177 -9.39 -13.22 7.80
CA TRP A 177 -9.97 -14.53 8.06
C TRP A 177 -10.42 -14.70 9.51
N CYS A 178 -9.66 -14.19 10.48
CA CYS A 178 -10.00 -14.38 11.89
C CYS A 178 -11.21 -13.52 12.30
N ASP A 179 -11.32 -12.32 11.72
CA ASP A 179 -12.35 -11.35 12.09
C ASP A 179 -13.50 -11.29 11.06
N ASN A 180 -13.53 -12.20 10.08
CA ASN A 180 -14.51 -12.26 9.00
C ASN A 180 -14.70 -10.92 8.26
N VAL A 181 -13.59 -10.22 7.99
CA VAL A 181 -13.64 -8.95 7.25
C VAL A 181 -13.89 -9.26 5.78
N PRO A 182 -14.94 -8.71 5.15
CA PRO A 182 -15.20 -8.98 3.75
C PRO A 182 -14.05 -8.50 2.86
N PRO A 183 -13.79 -9.18 1.73
CA PRO A 183 -12.98 -8.61 0.67
C PRO A 183 -13.63 -7.31 0.20
N GLU A 184 -12.87 -6.20 0.19
CA GLU A 184 -13.36 -4.98 -0.46
C GLU A 184 -13.43 -5.25 -1.97
N ALA A 185 -14.55 -4.87 -2.61
CA ALA A 185 -14.71 -5.06 -4.06
C ALA A 185 -13.79 -4.10 -4.83
N PHE A 186 -12.84 -4.66 -5.58
CA PHE A 186 -11.91 -3.93 -6.47
C PHE A 186 -12.48 -3.62 -7.83
#